data_AF-A0A7J6LAV4-F1
#
_entry.id   AF-A0A7J6LAV4-F1
#
_cell.length_a   1.000
_cell.length_b   1.000
_cell.length_c   1.000
_cell.angle_alpha   90.00
_cell.angle_beta   90.00
_cell.angle_gamma   90.00
#
_symmetry.space_group_name_H-M   'P 1'
#
loop_
_entity.id
_entity.type
_entity.pdbx_description
1 polymer ?
#
loop_
_entity_poly.entity_id
_entity_poly.type
_entity_poly.pdbx_seq_one_letter_code
_entity_poly.pdbx_strand_id
1 'polypeptide(L)'
;MTTTTNSSSKKEKETLVVVHDDNMILPDGIKLKDDIINAYPLFKNDVISYLNDMLTIKQLSLSSELKDNIIDYYAQCLDYTTKDGKLNRGTSLVAAFDILNNNNNNNNNREIALKLAWCVEVLQSHFLTLDDVMDSSLTRRGQHLDVNAGIHNKKEYNKEKDNTKDNSSKNEEEEGEIQR
;
A
#
# COMPACT_ATOMS: atom_id res chain seq x y z
N MET A 1 -4.33 39.83 -56.64
CA MET A 1 -2.93 39.37 -56.77
C MET A 1 -2.28 39.61 -55.41
N THR A 2 -1.91 38.61 -54.59
CA THR A 2 -0.76 37.67 -54.73
C THR A 2 0.57 38.44 -54.92
N THR A 3 1.69 38.27 -54.21
CA THR A 3 2.23 37.22 -53.30
C THR A 3 3.58 37.75 -52.69
N THR A 4 4.22 37.31 -51.58
CA THR A 4 3.87 36.48 -50.39
C THR A 4 5.12 36.35 -49.44
N THR A 5 4.97 36.52 -48.10
CA THR A 5 5.95 36.14 -47.00
C THR A 5 7.30 36.90 -46.94
N ASN A 6 8.17 36.83 -45.90
CA ASN A 6 8.33 35.83 -44.80
C ASN A 6 9.04 36.35 -43.51
N SER A 7 8.80 35.65 -42.39
CA SER A 7 9.62 35.48 -41.14
C SER A 7 10.39 36.68 -40.54
N SER A 8 10.31 36.94 -39.23
CA SER A 8 10.91 36.04 -38.22
C SER A 8 10.39 36.31 -36.80
N SER A 9 9.88 35.28 -36.12
CA SER A 9 9.52 35.35 -34.70
C SER A 9 10.71 34.96 -33.82
N LYS A 10 11.25 35.93 -33.07
CA LYS A 10 12.20 35.65 -31.99
C LYS A 10 11.41 35.07 -30.81
N LYS A 11 11.49 33.75 -30.62
CA LYS A 11 11.25 33.16 -29.30
C LYS A 11 12.39 33.60 -28.39
N GLU A 12 12.11 34.49 -27.45
CA GLU A 12 13.01 34.71 -26.32
C GLU A 12 13.12 33.42 -25.53
N LYS A 13 14.34 33.08 -25.11
CA LYS A 13 14.57 31.96 -24.21
C LYS A 13 14.20 32.44 -22.82
N GLU A 14 13.07 31.96 -22.29
CA GLU A 14 12.82 32.00 -20.85
C GLU A 14 13.94 31.20 -20.17
N THR A 15 14.94 31.94 -19.68
CA THR A 15 15.98 31.38 -18.84
C THR A 15 15.30 31.06 -17.52
N LEU A 16 15.23 29.77 -17.18
CA LEU A 16 14.86 29.33 -15.83
C LEU A 16 15.89 29.91 -14.86
N VAL A 17 15.56 31.08 -14.30
CA VAL A 17 16.27 31.63 -13.16
C VAL A 17 15.92 30.73 -11.99
N VAL A 18 16.83 29.79 -11.70
CA VAL A 18 16.80 29.05 -10.43
C VAL A 18 17.11 30.07 -9.35
N VAL A 19 16.06 30.62 -8.75
CA VAL A 19 16.16 31.45 -7.55
C VAL A 19 16.64 30.50 -6.45
N HIS A 20 17.89 30.68 -6.02
CA HIS A 20 18.38 30.03 -4.81
C HIS A 20 17.72 30.72 -3.61
N ASP A 21 16.54 30.25 -3.24
CA ASP A 21 15.95 30.55 -1.94
C ASP A 21 16.78 29.85 -0.86
N ASP A 22 17.72 30.58 -0.26
CA ASP A 22 18.59 30.11 0.85
C ASP A 22 17.82 29.67 2.12
N ASN A 23 16.48 29.77 2.11
CA ASN A 23 15.56 29.30 3.14
C ASN A 23 14.88 27.96 2.76
N MET A 24 15.59 27.05 2.08
CA MET A 24 15.08 25.70 1.79
C MET A 24 14.99 24.86 3.08
N ILE A 25 13.90 25.03 3.84
CA ILE A 25 13.62 24.24 5.04
C ILE A 25 13.44 22.78 4.61
N LEU A 26 14.42 21.94 4.96
CA LEU A 26 14.35 20.50 4.75
C LEU A 26 13.19 19.90 5.56
N PRO A 27 12.41 18.97 4.99
CA PRO A 27 11.36 18.27 5.72
C PRO A 27 11.94 17.53 6.94
N ASP A 28 11.26 17.61 8.08
CA ASP A 28 11.58 16.78 9.24
C ASP A 28 11.37 15.31 8.87
N GLY A 29 12.46 14.55 8.78
CA GLY A 29 12.46 13.15 8.38
C GLY A 29 11.70 12.21 9.33
N ILE A 30 11.50 12.60 10.60
CA ILE A 30 10.68 11.83 11.54
C ILE A 30 9.20 12.03 11.16
N LYS A 31 8.74 13.28 11.14
CA LYS A 31 7.38 13.64 10.73
C LYS A 31 7.02 13.09 9.34
N LEU A 32 7.95 13.16 8.39
CA LEU A 32 7.75 12.67 7.03
C LEU A 32 7.51 11.15 6.98
N LYS A 33 8.19 10.39 7.84
CA LYS A 33 7.99 8.95 7.96
C LYS A 33 6.64 8.63 8.60
N ASP A 34 6.24 9.38 9.62
CA ASP A 34 4.92 9.23 10.25
C ASP A 34 3.77 9.56 9.28
N ASP A 35 3.90 10.64 8.49
CA ASP A 35 2.94 10.99 7.42
C ASP A 35 2.77 9.82 6.42
N ILE A 36 3.86 9.15 6.03
CA ILE A 36 3.81 7.97 5.14
C ILE A 36 3.15 6.79 5.84
N ILE A 37 3.51 6.47 7.09
CA ILE A 37 2.90 5.37 7.87
C ILE A 37 1.38 5.58 8.00
N ASN A 38 0.96 6.81 8.30
CA ASN A 38 -0.45 7.18 8.43
C ASN A 38 -1.22 7.14 7.09
N ALA A 39 -0.54 7.28 5.96
CA ALA A 39 -1.13 7.11 4.64
C ALA A 39 -1.36 5.65 4.22
N TYR A 40 -0.75 4.67 4.91
CA TYR A 40 -0.87 3.25 4.55
C TYR A 40 -2.31 2.72 4.48
N PRO A 41 -3.21 2.98 5.46
CA PRO A 41 -4.57 2.46 5.42
C PRO A 41 -5.38 3.02 4.24
N LEU A 42 -5.15 4.29 3.88
CA LEU A 42 -5.78 4.92 2.71
C LEU A 42 -5.31 4.26 1.42
N PHE A 43 -4.00 4.10 1.23
CA PHE A 43 -3.42 3.39 0.09
C PHE A 43 -3.93 1.95 -0.01
N LYS A 44 -3.96 1.22 1.11
CA LYS A 44 -4.46 -0.17 1.13
C LYS A 44 -5.93 -0.24 0.74
N ASN A 45 -6.77 0.66 1.27
CA ASN A 45 -8.19 0.72 0.94
C ASN A 45 -8.42 1.04 -0.54
N ASP A 46 -7.65 1.96 -1.14
CA ASP A 46 -7.72 2.27 -2.58
C ASP A 46 -7.40 1.03 -3.44
N VAL A 47 -6.35 0.27 -3.09
CA VAL A 47 -5.96 -0.97 -3.79
C VAL A 47 -7.03 -2.06 -3.64
N ILE A 48 -7.59 -2.23 -2.45
CA ILE A 48 -8.64 -3.23 -2.19
C ILE A 48 -9.95 -2.86 -2.90
N SER A 49 -10.34 -1.58 -2.90
CA SER A 49 -11.50 -1.09 -3.67
C SER A 49 -11.32 -1.36 -5.16
N TYR A 50 -10.15 -1.03 -5.72
CA TYR A 50 -9.85 -1.30 -7.13
C TYR A 50 -9.91 -2.79 -7.48
N LEU A 51 -9.40 -3.67 -6.60
CA LEU A 51 -9.50 -5.12 -6.78
C LEU A 51 -10.96 -5.61 -6.74
N ASN A 52 -11.75 -5.13 -5.79
CA ASN A 52 -13.17 -5.48 -5.68
C ASN A 52 -13.98 -5.02 -6.91
N ASP A 53 -13.75 -3.79 -7.38
CA ASP A 53 -14.37 -3.26 -8.59
C ASP A 53 -13.97 -4.08 -9.82
N MET A 54 -12.67 -4.42 -9.96
CA MET A 54 -12.18 -5.28 -11.05
C MET A 54 -12.84 -6.67 -11.04
N LEU A 55 -12.95 -7.31 -9.86
CA LEU A 55 -13.58 -8.63 -9.69
C LEU A 55 -15.10 -8.61 -9.89
N THR A 56 -15.72 -7.43 -9.77
CA THR A 56 -17.16 -7.23 -9.99
C THR A 56 -17.46 -6.91 -11.46
N ILE A 57 -16.68 -6.02 -12.09
CA ILE A 57 -16.95 -5.50 -13.43
C ILE A 57 -16.56 -6.48 -14.55
N LYS A 58 -15.49 -7.29 -14.39
CA LYS A 58 -14.96 -8.14 -15.48
C LYS A 58 -15.80 -9.35 -15.88
N GLN A 59 -17.06 -9.45 -15.44
CA GLN A 59 -17.98 -10.56 -15.77
C GLN A 59 -17.40 -11.95 -15.46
N LEU A 60 -16.50 -11.97 -14.47
CA LEU A 60 -15.86 -13.13 -13.90
C LEU A 60 -16.92 -13.88 -13.07
N SER A 61 -17.33 -15.06 -13.54
CA SER A 61 -18.28 -15.98 -12.89
C SER A 61 -17.71 -16.65 -11.62
N LEU A 62 -16.99 -15.89 -10.80
CA LEU A 62 -16.51 -16.30 -9.48
C LEU A 62 -17.67 -16.25 -8.48
N SER A 63 -17.74 -17.23 -7.58
CA SER A 63 -18.58 -17.16 -6.39
C SER A 63 -18.16 -15.97 -5.51
N SER A 64 -19.09 -15.44 -4.71
CA SER A 64 -18.80 -14.40 -3.70
C SER A 64 -17.66 -14.82 -2.78
N GLU A 65 -17.76 -16.03 -2.22
CA GLU A 65 -16.73 -16.63 -1.37
C GLU A 65 -15.33 -16.59 -2.00
N LEU A 66 -15.19 -16.87 -3.31
CA LEU A 66 -13.89 -16.82 -3.97
C LEU A 66 -13.39 -15.38 -4.19
N LYS A 67 -14.29 -14.41 -4.40
CA LYS A 67 -13.92 -12.99 -4.46
C LYS A 67 -13.42 -12.49 -3.10
N ASP A 68 -14.13 -12.82 -2.03
CA ASP A 68 -13.78 -12.45 -0.66
C ASP A 68 -12.42 -13.04 -0.28
N ASN A 69 -12.19 -14.34 -0.54
CA ASN A 69 -10.90 -15.00 -0.32
C ASN A 69 -9.74 -14.34 -1.12
N ILE A 70 -9.98 -13.88 -2.35
CA ILE A 70 -8.97 -13.18 -3.16
C ILE A 70 -8.64 -11.81 -2.54
N ILE A 71 -9.66 -11.05 -2.14
CA ILE A 71 -9.52 -9.75 -1.50
C ILE A 71 -8.72 -9.88 -0.20
N ASP A 72 -9.12 -10.80 0.68
CA ASP A 72 -8.43 -11.08 1.95
C ASP A 72 -6.98 -11.52 1.74
N TYR A 73 -6.71 -12.35 0.73
CA TYR A 73 -5.36 -12.79 0.40
C TYR A 73 -4.45 -11.63 -0.03
N TYR A 74 -4.93 -10.75 -0.93
CA TYR A 74 -4.15 -9.58 -1.34
C TYR A 74 -4.00 -8.55 -0.20
N ALA A 75 -5.01 -8.38 0.65
CA ALA A 75 -4.93 -7.53 1.84
C ALA A 75 -3.84 -8.01 2.82
N GLN A 76 -3.75 -9.32 3.06
CA GLN A 76 -2.71 -9.94 3.89
C GLN A 76 -1.32 -9.87 3.22
N CYS A 77 -1.26 -10.11 1.90
CA CYS A 77 -0.02 -10.03 1.13
C CYS A 77 0.62 -8.63 1.20
N LEU A 78 -0.18 -7.56 1.11
CA LEU A 78 0.31 -6.19 1.27
C LEU A 78 0.85 -5.90 2.67
N ASP A 79 0.16 -6.35 3.73
CA ASP A 79 0.64 -6.19 5.11
C ASP A 79 1.97 -6.93 5.30
N TYR A 80 2.02 -8.21 4.93
CA TYR A 80 3.17 -9.10 5.13
C TYR A 80 4.42 -8.63 4.37
N THR A 81 4.29 -8.34 3.08
CA THR A 81 5.45 -8.02 2.23
C THR A 81 5.96 -6.59 2.42
N THR A 82 5.06 -5.64 2.70
CA THR A 82 5.34 -4.21 2.47
C THR A 82 5.40 -3.40 3.75
N LYS A 83 4.47 -3.60 4.70
CA LYS A 83 4.25 -2.72 5.86
C LYS A 83 5.49 -2.52 6.74
N ASP A 84 6.19 -3.60 7.09
CA ASP A 84 7.32 -3.59 8.05
C ASP A 84 8.65 -3.14 7.41
N GLY A 85 8.59 -2.18 6.49
CA GLY A 85 9.73 -1.66 5.74
C GLY A 85 10.49 -0.56 6.50
N LYS A 86 11.73 -0.29 6.08
CA LYS A 86 12.45 0.92 6.54
C LYS A 86 11.82 2.21 5.99
N LEU A 87 11.06 2.10 4.89
CA LEU A 87 10.39 3.17 4.13
C LEU A 87 11.33 4.19 3.48
N ASN A 88 12.61 3.84 3.31
CA ASN A 88 13.64 4.76 2.80
C ASN A 88 13.34 5.30 1.39
N ARG A 89 12.73 4.51 0.51
CA ARG A 89 12.44 4.94 -0.88
C ARG A 89 11.20 5.80 -0.92
N GLY A 90 10.15 5.42 -0.20
CA GLY A 90 8.96 6.26 0.00
C GLY A 90 9.32 7.60 0.63
N THR A 91 10.11 7.60 1.71
CA THR A 91 10.57 8.84 2.40
C THR A 91 11.36 9.73 1.45
N SER A 92 12.25 9.16 0.63
CA SER A 92 13.01 9.93 -0.38
C SER A 92 12.11 10.55 -1.45
N LEU A 93 11.07 9.84 -1.89
CA LEU A 93 10.10 10.35 -2.88
C LEU A 93 9.32 11.54 -2.32
N VAL A 94 8.77 11.42 -1.11
CA VAL A 94 7.95 12.50 -0.53
C VAL A 94 8.82 13.69 -0.12
N ALA A 95 10.05 13.47 0.37
CA ALA A 95 11.01 14.54 0.61
C ALA A 95 11.32 15.32 -0.67
N ALA A 96 11.58 14.62 -1.79
CA ALA A 96 11.83 15.26 -3.08
C ALA A 96 10.61 16.03 -3.58
N PHE A 97 9.39 15.50 -3.39
CA PHE A 97 8.15 16.21 -3.71
C PHE A 97 7.99 17.51 -2.90
N ASP A 98 8.17 17.46 -1.58
CA ASP A 98 8.02 18.62 -0.70
C ASP A 98 9.02 19.74 -1.05
N ILE A 99 10.27 19.35 -1.32
CA ILE A 99 11.35 20.25 -1.75
C ILE A 99 11.01 20.89 -3.10
N LEU A 100 10.66 20.10 -4.13
CA LEU A 100 10.37 20.61 -5.48
C LEU A 100 9.10 21.46 -5.54
N ASN A 101 8.17 21.27 -4.60
CA ASN A 101 6.93 22.02 -4.49
C ASN A 101 7.07 23.25 -3.57
N ASN A 102 8.29 23.61 -3.13
CA ASN A 102 8.57 24.71 -2.19
C ASN A 102 7.73 24.65 -0.90
N ASN A 103 7.42 23.45 -0.40
CA ASN A 103 6.50 23.21 0.71
C ASN A 103 5.08 23.82 0.51
N ASN A 104 4.65 24.11 -0.72
CA ASN A 104 3.27 24.54 -1.02
C ASN A 104 2.30 23.38 -0.81
N ASN A 105 1.80 23.25 0.42
CA ASN A 105 0.90 22.18 0.85
C ASN A 105 -0.52 22.29 0.24
N ASN A 106 -0.62 22.15 -1.08
CA ASN A 106 -1.86 21.75 -1.72
C ASN A 106 -2.11 20.28 -1.37
N ASN A 107 -2.99 20.06 -0.38
CA ASN A 107 -3.24 18.76 0.26
C ASN A 107 -3.45 17.63 -0.75
N ASN A 108 -4.17 17.88 -1.85
CA ASN A 108 -4.48 16.87 -2.87
C ASN A 108 -3.20 16.33 -3.55
N ASN A 109 -2.24 17.21 -3.87
CA ASN A 109 -1.00 16.79 -4.53
C ASN A 109 -0.08 16.04 -3.56
N ARG A 110 -0.05 16.45 -2.28
CA ARG A 110 0.70 15.75 -1.24
C ARG A 110 0.12 14.37 -0.93
N GLU A 111 -1.20 14.22 -0.92
CA GLU A 111 -1.86 12.91 -0.78
C GLU A 111 -1.47 11.96 -1.92
N ILE A 112 -1.45 12.45 -3.17
CA ILE A 112 -0.97 11.67 -4.32
C ILE A 112 0.49 11.27 -4.15
N ALA A 113 1.37 12.16 -3.68
CA ALA A 113 2.78 11.84 -3.40
C ALA A 113 2.92 10.75 -2.32
N LEU A 114 2.12 10.80 -1.25
CA LEU A 114 2.08 9.78 -0.19
C LEU A 114 1.61 8.41 -0.73
N LYS A 115 0.60 8.37 -1.60
CA LYS A 115 0.16 7.13 -2.26
C LYS A 115 1.21 6.58 -3.23
N LEU A 116 1.88 7.44 -4.00
CA LEU A 116 3.01 7.06 -4.87
C LEU A 116 4.20 6.52 -4.07
N ALA A 117 4.47 7.04 -2.88
CA ALA A 117 5.49 6.52 -1.98
C ALA A 117 5.22 5.06 -1.60
N TRP A 118 3.96 4.71 -1.34
CA TRP A 118 3.55 3.32 -1.10
C TRP A 118 3.64 2.45 -2.34
N CYS A 119 3.29 2.95 -3.54
CA CYS A 119 3.55 2.22 -4.80
C CYS A 119 5.03 1.85 -4.96
N VAL A 120 5.95 2.74 -4.59
CA VAL A 120 7.40 2.49 -4.64
C VAL A 120 7.85 1.46 -3.60
N GLU A 121 7.31 1.48 -2.38
CA GLU A 121 7.61 0.47 -1.36
C GLU A 121 7.00 -0.91 -1.70
N VAL A 122 5.84 -0.98 -2.37
CA VAL A 122 5.28 -2.22 -2.93
C VAL A 122 6.13 -2.76 -4.09
N LEU A 123 6.61 -1.90 -4.99
CA LEU A 123 7.54 -2.32 -6.04
C LEU A 123 8.86 -2.85 -5.42
N GLN A 124 9.32 -2.22 -4.34
CA GLN A 124 10.50 -2.69 -3.63
C GLN A 124 10.27 -4.02 -2.89
N SER A 125 9.10 -4.22 -2.27
CA SER A 125 8.78 -5.50 -1.62
C SER A 125 8.65 -6.63 -2.66
N HIS A 126 8.10 -6.35 -3.84
CA HIS A 126 8.07 -7.31 -4.95
C HIS A 126 9.47 -7.78 -5.37
N PHE A 127 10.41 -6.87 -5.61
CA PHE A 127 11.79 -7.26 -5.94
C PHE A 127 12.47 -8.05 -4.82
N LEU A 128 12.20 -7.70 -3.56
CA LEU A 128 12.70 -8.45 -2.40
C LEU A 128 12.12 -9.87 -2.33
N THR A 129 10.83 -10.06 -2.61
CA THR A 129 10.21 -11.39 -2.65
C THR A 129 10.77 -12.26 -3.79
N LEU A 130 11.06 -11.67 -4.95
CA LEU A 130 11.71 -12.41 -6.07
C LEU A 130 13.14 -12.82 -5.71
N ASP A 131 13.90 -11.92 -5.11
CA ASP A 131 15.24 -12.13 -4.56
C ASP A 131 15.28 -13.28 -3.53
N ASP A 132 14.34 -13.29 -2.58
CA ASP A 132 14.18 -14.39 -1.61
C ASP A 132 13.96 -15.77 -2.27
N VAL A 133 13.17 -15.82 -3.35
CA VAL A 133 12.89 -17.05 -4.10
C VAL A 133 14.10 -17.52 -4.90
N MET A 134 14.85 -16.60 -5.52
CA MET A 134 16.07 -16.93 -6.27
C MET A 134 17.18 -17.45 -5.35
N ASP A 135 17.34 -16.82 -4.17
CA ASP A 135 18.39 -17.18 -3.20
C ASP A 135 17.99 -18.32 -2.24
N SER A 136 16.75 -18.83 -2.33
CA SER A 136 16.19 -19.82 -1.40
C SER A 136 16.29 -19.39 0.08
N SER A 137 16.04 -18.11 0.34
CA SER A 137 16.14 -17.52 1.68
C SER A 137 15.07 -18.06 2.64
N LEU A 138 15.43 -18.23 3.92
CA LEU A 138 14.53 -18.72 4.97
C LEU A 138 13.84 -17.60 5.77
N THR A 139 14.38 -16.39 5.77
CA THR A 139 13.82 -15.26 6.55
C THR A 139 13.93 -13.92 5.83
N ARG A 140 12.91 -13.06 5.94
CA ARG A 140 12.90 -11.69 5.42
C ARG A 140 12.27 -10.75 6.45
N ARG A 141 12.92 -9.60 6.71
CA ARG A 141 12.48 -8.59 7.71
C ARG A 141 12.19 -9.13 9.13
N GLY A 142 12.80 -10.26 9.51
CA GLY A 142 12.57 -10.93 10.81
C GLY A 142 11.38 -11.90 10.83
N GLN A 143 10.65 -12.03 9.72
CA GLN A 143 9.60 -13.03 9.54
C GLN A 143 10.15 -14.22 8.73
N HIS A 144 9.62 -15.43 8.98
CA HIS A 144 10.04 -16.65 8.28
C HIS A 144 9.32 -16.76 6.93
N LEU A 145 10.06 -16.96 5.85
CA LEU A 145 9.57 -16.96 4.46
C LEU A 145 8.75 -18.21 4.08
N ASP A 146 8.18 -18.92 5.06
CA ASP A 146 7.57 -20.22 4.81
C ASP A 146 6.45 -20.10 3.77
N VAL A 147 6.58 -20.84 2.67
CA VAL A 147 5.54 -20.98 1.65
C VAL A 147 4.23 -21.54 2.22
N ASN A 148 4.27 -22.09 3.44
CA ASN A 148 3.12 -22.57 4.20
C ASN A 148 2.55 -21.54 5.19
N ALA A 149 3.05 -20.31 5.30
CA ALA A 149 2.58 -19.33 6.29
C ALA A 149 1.06 -19.06 6.19
N GLY A 150 0.51 -18.95 4.97
CA GLY A 150 -0.93 -18.85 4.73
C GLY A 150 -1.73 -20.11 5.11
N ILE A 151 -1.09 -21.27 5.19
CA ILE A 151 -1.69 -22.54 5.66
C ILE A 151 -1.62 -22.65 7.18
N HIS A 152 -0.55 -22.13 7.82
CA HIS A 152 -0.41 -22.08 9.27
C HIS A 152 -1.39 -21.09 9.92
N ASN A 153 -1.54 -19.87 9.37
CA ASN A 153 -2.58 -18.94 9.84
C ASN A 153 -4.01 -19.49 9.66
N LYS A 154 -4.24 -20.30 8.62
CA LYS A 154 -5.54 -20.98 8.43
C LYS A 154 -5.82 -22.03 9.51
N LYS A 155 -4.78 -22.64 10.12
CA LYS A 155 -4.95 -23.52 11.28
C LYS A 155 -5.30 -22.73 12.53
N GLU A 156 -4.68 -21.59 12.79
CA GLU A 156 -5.00 -20.77 13.98
C GLU A 156 -6.38 -20.12 13.88
N TYR A 157 -6.72 -19.52 12.74
CA TYR A 157 -8.04 -18.94 12.46
C TYR A 157 -9.18 -19.97 12.59
N ASN A 158 -8.98 -21.20 12.11
CA ASN A 158 -9.97 -22.27 12.28
C ASN A 158 -10.06 -22.73 13.75
N LYS A 159 -8.93 -22.79 14.46
CA LYS A 159 -8.89 -23.18 15.89
C LYS A 159 -9.63 -22.19 16.78
N GLU A 160 -9.59 -20.89 16.46
CA GLU A 160 -10.41 -19.88 17.16
C GLU A 160 -11.91 -20.08 16.90
N LYS A 161 -12.31 -20.40 15.66
CA LYS A 161 -13.72 -20.68 15.30
C LYS A 161 -14.27 -21.99 15.88
N ASP A 162 -13.45 -23.02 15.99
CA ASP A 162 -13.86 -24.29 16.62
C ASP A 162 -14.00 -24.11 18.14
N ASN A 163 -13.08 -23.39 18.79
CA ASN A 163 -13.19 -23.02 20.22
C ASN A 163 -14.41 -22.12 20.53
N THR A 164 -14.95 -21.37 19.54
CA THR A 164 -16.19 -20.59 19.77
C THR A 164 -17.45 -21.46 19.74
N LYS A 165 -17.43 -22.61 19.05
CA LYS A 165 -18.58 -23.53 18.99
C LYS A 165 -18.70 -24.39 20.25
N ASP A 166 -17.59 -24.91 20.77
CA ASP A 166 -17.59 -25.75 21.98
C ASP A 166 -18.01 -24.99 23.25
N ASN A 167 -17.83 -23.66 23.30
CA ASN A 167 -18.30 -22.81 24.39
C ASN A 167 -19.76 -22.33 24.20
N SER A 168 -20.33 -22.48 23.00
CA SER A 168 -21.75 -22.21 22.75
C SER A 168 -22.64 -23.39 23.16
N SER A 169 -22.17 -24.62 22.94
CA SER A 169 -22.94 -25.84 23.22
C SER A 169 -22.92 -26.29 24.68
N LYS A 170 -21.93 -25.87 25.49
CA LYS A 170 -21.90 -26.15 26.93
C LYS A 170 -22.87 -25.31 27.76
N ASN A 171 -23.16 -24.09 27.34
CA ASN A 171 -24.06 -23.21 28.07
C ASN A 171 -25.56 -23.60 27.91
N GLU A 172 -25.90 -24.40 26.89
CA GLU A 172 -27.28 -24.89 26.68
C GLU A 172 -27.57 -26.20 27.44
N GLU A 173 -26.56 -26.97 27.84
CA GLU A 173 -26.76 -28.20 28.64
C GLU A 173 -26.92 -27.91 30.14
N GLU A 174 -26.21 -26.91 30.71
CA GLU A 174 -26.32 -26.58 32.14
C GLU A 174 -27.64 -25.87 32.53
N GLU A 175 -28.31 -25.14 31.62
CA GLU A 175 -29.64 -24.55 31.91
C GLU A 175 -30.78 -25.59 31.90
N GLY A 176 -30.56 -26.78 31.34
CA GLY A 176 -31.57 -27.84 31.21
C GLY A 176 -31.80 -28.69 32.47
N GLU A 177 -30.83 -28.75 33.39
CA GLU A 177 -30.84 -29.71 34.50
C GLU A 177 -31.31 -29.12 35.86
N ILE A 178 -31.66 -27.83 35.90
CA ILE A 178 -32.09 -27.11 37.12
C ILE A 178 -33.64 -27.06 37.28
N GLN A 179 -34.42 -27.64 36.36
CA GLN A 179 -35.90 -27.63 36.39
C GLN A 179 -36.57 -29.02 36.34
N ARG A 180 -36.11 -29.98 37.15
CA ARG A 180 -36.85 -31.23 37.45
C ARG A 180 -36.75 -31.62 38.92
#